data_AF-A0A8S4R3Q9-F1
#
_entry.id   AF-A0A8S4R3Q9-F1
#
_cell.length_a   1.000
_cell.length_b   1.000
_cell.length_c   1.000
_cell.angle_alpha   90.00
_cell.angle_beta   90.00
_cell.angle_gamma   90.00
#
_symmetry.space_group_name_H-M   'P 1'
#
loop_
_entity.id
_entity.type
_entity.pdbx_description
1 polymer ?
#
loop_
_entity_poly.entity_id
_entity_poly.type
_entity_poly.pdbx_seq_one_letter_code
_entity_poly.pdbx_strand_id
1 'polypeptide(L)'
;MGTVTIYCPIEVAKVLSEAGRLFVGWSAAEVQVLEQSPLRCFRCLGIRHTWPVCPSSADRGNLCYRCGVDGHRTMECTGEIRCAICADGGLQLILWVERAAIPPSRRAEQLHGFKQPLTL
;
A
#
# COMPACT_ATOMS: atom_id res chain seq x y z
N MET A 1 -21.47 -16.90 2.78
CA MET A 1 -20.18 -16.84 3.51
C MET A 1 -19.78 -15.39 3.57
N GLY A 2 -20.04 -14.71 4.69
CA GLY A 2 -19.72 -13.30 4.85
C GLY A 2 -18.39 -13.15 5.60
N THR A 3 -17.47 -12.37 5.06
CA THR A 3 -16.24 -11.97 5.75
C THR A 3 -16.44 -10.55 6.27
N VAL A 4 -16.06 -10.29 7.52
CA VAL A 4 -16.10 -8.95 8.13
C VAL A 4 -14.70 -8.59 8.59
N THR A 5 -14.22 -7.43 8.16
CA THR A 5 -12.96 -6.86 8.65
C THR A 5 -13.26 -5.91 9.80
N ILE A 6 -12.61 -6.13 10.94
CA ILE A 6 -12.69 -5.26 12.11
C ILE A 6 -11.33 -4.61 12.37
N TYR A 7 -11.34 -3.37 12.86
CA TYR A 7 -10.16 -2.74 13.42
C TYR A 7 -10.17 -2.96 14.93
N CYS A 8 -9.11 -3.53 15.48
CA CYS A 8 -8.97 -3.74 16.91
C CYS A 8 -7.56 -3.35 17.40
N PRO A 9 -7.40 -3.06 18.71
CA PRO A 9 -6.09 -2.86 19.31
C PRO A 9 -5.20 -4.09 19.14
N ILE A 10 -3.88 -3.87 19.09
CA ILE A 10 -2.91 -4.93 18.83
C ILE A 10 -2.95 -6.05 19.89
N GLU A 11 -3.32 -5.73 21.13
CA GLU A 11 -3.48 -6.72 22.20
C GLU A 11 -4.60 -7.70 21.90
N VAL A 12 -5.76 -7.20 21.46
CA VAL A 12 -6.92 -8.03 21.09
C VAL A 12 -6.59 -8.86 19.85
N ALA A 13 -5.90 -8.27 18.87
CA ALA A 13 -5.48 -8.98 17.65
C ALA A 13 -4.60 -10.20 17.96
N LYS A 14 -3.70 -10.10 18.94
CA LYS A 14 -2.83 -11.22 19.35
C LYS A 14 -3.64 -12.38 19.91
N VAL A 15 -4.53 -12.09 20.88
CA VAL A 15 -5.40 -13.11 21.50
C VAL A 15 -6.27 -13.79 20.45
N LEU A 16 -6.86 -13.02 19.54
CA LEU A 16 -7.69 -13.56 18.47
C LEU A 16 -6.89 -14.38 17.45
N SER A 17 -5.66 -13.97 17.15
CA SER A 17 -4.76 -14.71 16.25
C SER A 17 -4.32 -16.04 16.83
N GLU A 18 -4.07 -16.11 18.14
CA GLU A 18 -3.71 -17.35 18.84
C GLU A 18 -4.92 -18.29 18.97
N ALA A 19 -6.11 -17.74 19.23
CA ALA A 19 -7.34 -18.52 19.29
C ALA A 19 -7.74 -19.12 17.94
N GLY A 20 -7.40 -18.45 16.83
CA GLY A 20 -7.66 -18.87 15.44
C GLY A 20 -9.14 -18.85 15.02
N ARG A 21 -10.07 -18.89 15.98
CA ARG A 21 -11.52 -18.83 15.75
C ARG A 21 -12.21 -17.98 16.80
N LEU A 22 -13.17 -17.17 16.35
CA LEU A 22 -14.01 -16.33 17.20
C LEU A 22 -15.42 -16.95 17.30
N PHE A 23 -15.88 -17.18 18.53
CA PHE A 23 -17.23 -17.66 18.80
C PHE A 23 -18.14 -16.49 19.21
N VAL A 24 -19.27 -16.33 18.52
CA VAL A 24 -20.31 -15.35 18.84
C VAL A 24 -21.62 -16.10 19.00
N GLY A 25 -21.99 -16.40 20.25
CA GLY A 25 -23.13 -17.27 20.55
C GLY A 25 -22.94 -18.66 19.94
N TRP A 26 -23.82 -19.01 18.99
CA TRP A 26 -23.80 -20.30 18.28
C TRP A 26 -23.01 -20.27 16.97
N SER A 27 -22.40 -19.14 16.62
CA SER A 27 -21.63 -18.96 15.39
C SER A 27 -20.13 -19.02 15.66
N ALA A 28 -19.38 -19.65 14.76
CA ALA A 28 -17.92 -19.68 14.78
C ALA A 28 -17.36 -19.09 13.48
N ALA A 29 -16.49 -18.10 13.60
CA ALA A 29 -15.78 -17.46 12.49
C ALA A 29 -14.28 -17.75 12.59
N GLU A 30 -13.63 -17.99 11.45
CA GLU A 30 -12.17 -18.08 11.38
C GLU A 30 -11.57 -16.68 11.47
N VAL A 31 -10.50 -16.54 12.26
CA VAL A 31 -9.77 -15.28 12.40
C VAL A 31 -8.49 -15.37 11.59
N GLN A 32 -8.32 -14.43 10.66
CA GLN A 32 -7.08 -14.26 9.90
C GLN A 32 -6.54 -12.85 10.13
N VAL A 33 -5.28 -12.74 10.52
CA VAL A 33 -4.59 -11.46 10.64
C VAL A 33 -4.33 -10.93 9.24
N LEU A 34 -4.92 -9.78 8.92
CA LEU A 34 -4.68 -9.10 7.66
C LEU A 34 -3.46 -8.19 7.81
N GLU A 35 -2.50 -8.34 6.88
CA GLU A 35 -1.41 -7.38 6.79
C GLU A 35 -1.95 -6.00 6.43
N GLN A 36 -1.40 -4.97 7.08
CA GLN A 36 -1.75 -3.60 6.75
C GLN A 36 -1.31 -3.29 5.33
N SER A 37 -2.27 -3.23 4.41
CA SER A 37 -2.02 -2.74 3.07
C SER A 37 -1.43 -1.33 3.16
N PRO A 38 -0.28 -1.06 2.52
CA PRO A 38 0.36 0.23 2.60
C PRO A 38 -0.57 1.31 2.03
N LEU A 39 -0.68 2.44 2.72
CA LEU A 39 -1.45 3.59 2.24
C LEU A 39 -0.85 4.06 0.92
N ARG A 40 -1.66 4.00 -0.15
CA ARG A 40 -1.31 4.46 -1.51
C ARG A 40 -2.05 5.76 -1.81
N CYS A 41 -1.32 6.72 -2.35
CA CYS A 41 -1.86 7.99 -2.82
C CYS A 41 -2.73 7.78 -4.05
N PHE A 42 -3.98 8.25 -3.99
CA PHE A 42 -4.90 8.18 -5.13
C PHE A 42 -4.45 9.03 -6.32
N ARG A 43 -3.56 10.03 -6.13
CA ARG A 43 -3.04 10.85 -7.24
C ARG A 43 -1.93 10.13 -8.00
N CYS A 44 -0.85 9.80 -7.31
CA CYS A 44 0.39 9.40 -7.97
C CYS A 44 0.69 7.91 -7.84
N LEU A 45 -0.18 7.16 -7.12
CA LEU A 45 -0.05 5.75 -6.77
C LEU A 45 1.13 5.41 -5.83
N GLY A 46 1.78 6.43 -5.27
CA GLY A 46 2.93 6.28 -4.38
C GLY A 46 2.52 5.88 -2.97
N ILE A 47 3.43 5.26 -2.21
CA ILE A 47 3.17 4.88 -0.82
C ILE A 47 3.43 6.05 0.15
N ARG A 48 2.96 5.90 1.39
CA ARG A 48 3.29 6.75 2.57
C ARG A 48 2.61 8.12 2.61
N HIS A 49 1.90 8.56 1.58
CA HIS A 49 1.27 9.88 1.55
C HIS A 49 -0.14 9.86 0.95
N THR A 50 -0.95 10.85 1.32
CA THR A 50 -2.32 11.03 0.82
C THR A 50 -2.37 12.09 -0.28
N TRP A 51 -3.50 12.16 -0.99
CA TRP A 51 -3.72 13.10 -2.10
C TRP A 51 -3.42 14.58 -1.75
N PRO A 52 -3.83 15.13 -0.59
CA PRO A 52 -3.61 16.54 -0.26
C PRO A 52 -2.13 16.92 -0.05
N VAL A 53 -1.30 15.97 0.40
CA VAL A 53 0.13 16.18 0.70
C VAL A 53 1.03 15.53 -0.34
N CYS A 54 0.51 15.28 -1.55
CA CYS A 54 1.24 14.61 -2.60
C CYS A 54 2.38 15.50 -3.13
N PRO A 55 3.66 15.08 -3.01
CA PRO A 55 4.80 15.84 -3.53
C PRO A 55 4.97 15.66 -5.05
N SER A 56 4.25 14.71 -5.66
CA SER A 56 4.36 14.39 -7.08
C SER A 56 3.42 15.27 -7.91
N SER A 57 3.96 15.88 -8.97
CA SER A 57 3.19 16.58 -10.00
C SER A 57 2.48 15.63 -10.98
N ALA A 58 2.96 14.40 -11.11
CA ALA A 58 2.37 13.40 -11.99
C ALA A 58 1.03 12.88 -11.44
N ASP A 59 -0.03 13.02 -12.23
CA ASP A 59 -1.35 12.51 -11.94
C ASP A 59 -1.58 11.18 -12.69
N ARG A 60 -1.81 10.14 -11.91
CA ARG A 60 -2.07 8.75 -12.30
C ARG A 60 -3.41 8.26 -11.74
N GLY A 61 -4.27 9.16 -11.25
CA GLY A 61 -5.53 8.77 -10.60
C GLY A 61 -6.53 8.07 -11.53
N ASN A 62 -6.39 8.24 -12.84
CA ASN A 62 -7.21 7.58 -13.86
C ASN A 62 -6.72 6.17 -14.24
N LEU A 63 -5.55 5.75 -13.75
CA LEU A 63 -5.01 4.42 -14.02
C LEU A 63 -5.60 3.39 -13.06
N CYS A 64 -5.79 2.16 -13.55
CA CYS A 64 -6.18 1.05 -12.72
C CYS A 64 -5.13 0.78 -11.64
N TYR A 65 -5.55 0.68 -10.36
CA TYR A 65 -4.64 0.42 -9.23
C TYR A 65 -3.93 -0.94 -9.30
N ARG A 66 -4.44 -1.87 -10.12
CA ARG A 66 -3.89 -3.23 -10.27
C ARG A 66 -2.88 -3.34 -11.42
N CYS A 67 -3.18 -2.78 -12.59
CA CYS A 67 -2.36 -2.97 -13.80
C CYS A 67 -1.74 -1.66 -14.35
N GLY A 68 -2.15 -0.49 -13.83
CA GLY A 68 -1.61 0.80 -14.27
C GLY A 68 -2.05 1.23 -15.68
N VAL A 69 -3.11 0.63 -16.24
CA VAL A 69 -3.70 1.01 -17.53
C VAL A 69 -5.01 1.78 -17.29
N ASP A 70 -5.30 2.77 -18.12
CA ASP A 70 -6.55 3.53 -18.10
C ASP A 70 -7.71 2.73 -18.71
N GLY A 71 -8.94 3.22 -18.52
CA GLY A 71 -10.14 2.66 -19.15
C GLY A 71 -10.89 1.57 -18.37
N HIS A 72 -10.42 1.18 -17.16
CA HIS A 72 -11.18 0.28 -16.29
C HIS A 72 -10.86 0.48 -14.81
N ARG A 73 -11.75 0.01 -13.94
CA ARG A 73 -11.54 0.00 -12.49
C ARG A 73 -10.89 -1.30 -12.04
N THR A 74 -10.24 -1.30 -10.87
CA THR A 74 -9.62 -2.48 -10.27
C THR A 74 -10.54 -3.69 -10.19
N MET A 75 -11.84 -3.48 -9.95
CA MET A 75 -12.84 -4.56 -9.87
C MET A 75 -13.07 -5.26 -11.21
N GLU A 76 -12.85 -4.58 -12.33
CA GLU A 76 -13.04 -5.09 -13.70
C GLU A 76 -11.71 -5.51 -14.35
N CYS A 77 -10.59 -5.39 -13.62
CA CYS A 77 -9.26 -5.64 -14.14
C CYS A 77 -8.97 -7.14 -14.27
N THR A 78 -8.85 -7.63 -15.50
CA THR A 78 -8.35 -8.97 -15.84
C THR A 78 -6.88 -8.99 -16.24
N GLY A 79 -6.24 -7.82 -16.36
CA GLY A 79 -4.82 -7.69 -16.71
C GLY A 79 -3.86 -8.20 -15.63
N GLU A 80 -2.62 -8.45 -16.03
CA GLU A 80 -1.53 -8.80 -15.13
C GLU A 80 -1.25 -7.65 -14.14
N ILE A 81 -0.86 -8.01 -12.92
CA ILE A 81 -0.55 -7.01 -11.88
C ILE A 81 0.65 -6.21 -12.38
N ARG A 82 0.50 -4.89 -12.47
CA ARG A 82 1.55 -3.97 -12.88
C ARG A 82 1.54 -2.67 -12.08
N CYS A 83 2.69 -2.32 -11.51
CA CYS A 83 2.88 -1.07 -10.79
C CYS A 83 3.26 0.04 -11.77
N ALA A 84 2.40 1.04 -11.95
CA ALA A 84 2.65 2.18 -12.82
C ALA A 84 3.93 2.95 -12.44
N ILE A 85 4.27 3.05 -11.15
CA ILE A 85 5.49 3.71 -10.68
C ILE A 85 6.73 2.93 -11.08
N CYS A 86 6.70 1.60 -10.91
CA CYS A 86 7.83 0.75 -11.31
C CYS A 86 8.01 0.76 -12.82
N ALA A 87 6.91 0.77 -13.58
CA ALA A 87 6.96 0.89 -15.03
C ALA A 87 7.62 2.20 -15.50
N ASP A 88 7.28 3.34 -14.88
CA ASP A 88 7.93 4.62 -15.17
C ASP A 88 9.43 4.61 -14.78
N GLY A 89 9.80 3.84 -13.77
CA GLY A 89 11.18 3.63 -13.32
C GLY A 89 11.94 2.50 -14.04
N GLY A 90 11.35 1.86 -15.06
CA GLY A 90 11.97 0.75 -15.80
C GLY A 90 12.09 -0.57 -15.04
N LEU A 91 11.41 -0.73 -13.89
CA LEU A 91 11.44 -1.94 -13.07
C LEU A 91 10.24 -2.84 -13.35
N GLN A 92 10.49 -4.14 -13.57
CA GLN A 92 9.46 -5.17 -13.76
C GLN A 92 9.04 -5.79 -12.41
N LEU A 93 7.78 -6.24 -12.32
CA LEU A 93 7.11 -6.63 -11.06
C LEU A 93 7.68 -7.83 -10.33
N ILE A 94 8.49 -8.64 -10.99
CA ILE A 94 9.16 -9.81 -10.39
C ILE A 94 9.99 -9.44 -9.15
N LEU A 95 10.37 -8.18 -8.98
CA LEU A 95 11.11 -7.69 -7.82
C LEU A 95 10.25 -7.41 -6.57
N TRP A 96 8.91 -7.37 -6.65
CA TRP A 96 8.04 -7.09 -5.48
C TRP A 96 7.87 -8.29 -4.53
N VAL A 97 8.07 -9.52 -5.01
CA VAL A 97 7.85 -10.75 -4.21
C VAL A 97 9.08 -11.13 -3.38
N GLU A 98 10.29 -10.89 -3.86
CA GLU A 98 11.53 -11.35 -3.21
C GLU A 98 12.32 -10.25 -2.49
N ARG A 99 11.99 -8.98 -2.71
CA ARG A 99 12.66 -7.87 -2.03
C ARG A 99 11.66 -6.74 -1.85
N ALA A 100 11.46 -6.33 -0.60
CA ALA A 100 10.69 -5.16 -0.23
C ALA A 100 11.30 -3.88 -0.84
N ALA A 101 11.13 -3.69 -2.15
CA ALA A 101 11.47 -2.46 -2.83
C ALA A 101 10.39 -1.44 -2.47
N ILE A 102 10.57 -0.82 -1.30
CA ILE A 102 10.00 0.48 -0.99
C ILE A 102 10.39 1.35 -2.20
N PRO A 103 9.46 1.78 -3.08
CA PRO A 103 9.82 2.67 -4.17
C PRO A 103 10.51 3.89 -3.54
N PRO A 104 11.64 4.36 -4.10
CA PRO A 104 12.31 5.51 -3.54
C PRO A 104 11.30 6.64 -3.47
N SER A 105 10.92 7.05 -2.26
CA SER A 105 10.39 8.39 -2.07
C SER A 105 11.44 9.29 -2.71
N ARG A 106 11.05 10.11 -3.69
CA ARG A 106 11.95 11.05 -4.40
C ARG A 106 12.61 12.03 -3.42
N ARG A 107 13.54 11.54 -2.61
CA ARG A 107 14.29 12.26 -1.58
C ARG A 107 15.78 11.92 -1.66
N ALA A 108 16.19 11.10 -2.64
CA ALA A 108 17.59 10.88 -2.97
C ALA A 108 18.16 11.97 -3.90
N GLU A 109 17.33 12.75 -4.59
CA GLU A 109 17.78 13.76 -5.56
C GLU A 109 17.72 15.22 -5.04
N GLN A 110 17.87 15.42 -3.73
CA GLN A 110 17.96 16.77 -3.15
C GLN A 110 18.84 16.80 -1.90
N LEU A 111 20.01 16.17 -1.97
CA LEU A 111 21.13 16.45 -1.08
C LEU A 111 22.19 17.28 -1.81
N HIS A 112 21.79 18.44 -2.31
CA HIS A 112 22.71 19.54 -2.56
C HIS A 112 22.08 20.85 -2.07
N GLY A 113 22.63 21.38 -0.98
CA GLY A 113 22.46 22.78 -0.63
C GLY A 113 21.49 23.11 0.49
N PHE A 114 21.74 22.61 1.70
CA PHE A 114 21.49 23.42 2.90
C PHE A 114 22.60 23.14 3.93
N LYS A 115 23.76 23.76 3.70
CA LYS A 115 24.70 24.07 4.78
C LYS A 115 24.02 25.12 5.66
N GLN A 116 23.87 24.86 6.96
CA GLN A 116 24.39 25.71 8.06
C GLN A 116 23.80 25.32 9.43
N PRO A 117 24.44 25.71 10.55
CA PRO A 117 25.01 24.75 11.50
C PRO A 117 24.19 24.60 12.78
N LEU A 118 24.29 23.42 13.38
CA LEU A 118 24.01 23.23 14.81
C LEU A 118 25.10 23.96 15.59
N THR A 119 24.71 25.08 16.20
CA THR A 119 25.45 25.66 17.33
C THR A 119 24.80 25.10 18.59
N LEU A 120 25.67 24.72 19.53
CA LEU A 120 25.43 24.06 20.82
C LEU A 120 24.32 24.70 21.66
#